data_AF-A0A7T4UMJ2-F1
#
_entry.id   AF-A0A7T4UMJ2-F1
#
_cell.length_a   1.000
_cell.length_b   1.000
_cell.length_c   1.000
_cell.angle_alpha   90.00
_cell.angle_beta   90.00
_cell.angle_gamma   90.00
#
_symmetry.space_group_name_H-M   'P 1'
#
loop_
_entity.id
_entity.type
_entity.pdbx_description
1 polymer ?
#
loop_
_entity_poly.entity_id
_entity_poly.type
_entity_poly.pdbx_seq_one_letter_code
_entity_poly.pdbx_strand_id
1 'polypeptide(L)'
;MEEKDPCRELLGSIYILYIKAKIALAETHLCRSPKNYLKKFELEETTNYNLEILDYLVRGESPGYNELSRKSWILFVLEITKILSKGKGDKFSIGKFYNKLLYKEFMDNIPLDCFREVMQIIEDKNPDSVVNRLKILRDKFYAHSDADMERMTDAMFPTFNEVWSLMDNVEECLMAIYKYYDSGINLDVNRFLQKYIREFERLYQFFQVTTDFRVTYRLKQKLGDSGYLAFRENIFL
;
A
#
# COMPACT_ATOMS: atom_id res chain seq x y z
N MET A 1 16.14 -30.61 -18.06
CA MET A 1 16.27 -29.43 -17.18
C MET A 1 16.09 -28.23 -18.07
N GLU A 2 14.94 -27.56 -18.02
CA GLU A 2 14.80 -26.28 -18.71
C GLU A 2 15.79 -25.29 -18.09
N GLU A 3 16.62 -24.70 -18.94
CA GLU A 3 17.54 -23.64 -18.55
C GLU A 3 16.71 -22.47 -18.04
N LYS A 4 16.92 -22.09 -16.76
CA LYS A 4 16.19 -20.99 -16.13
C LYS A 4 16.48 -19.70 -16.89
N ASP A 5 15.45 -19.13 -17.51
CA ASP A 5 15.51 -17.83 -18.19
C ASP A 5 15.83 -16.72 -17.16
N PRO A 6 17.06 -16.18 -17.15
CA PRO A 6 17.49 -15.21 -16.14
C PRO A 6 16.72 -13.89 -16.20
N CYS A 7 16.14 -13.57 -17.37
CA CYS A 7 15.31 -12.40 -17.57
C CYS A 7 13.97 -12.58 -16.84
N ARG A 8 13.29 -13.71 -17.10
CA ARG A 8 12.04 -14.06 -16.40
C ARG A 8 12.21 -14.20 -14.90
N GLU A 9 13.34 -14.72 -14.41
CA GLU A 9 13.62 -14.82 -12.97
C GLU A 9 13.71 -13.44 -12.31
N LEU A 10 14.42 -12.50 -12.95
CA LEU A 10 14.53 -11.13 -12.43
C LEU A 10 13.19 -10.41 -12.48
N LEU A 11 12.46 -10.52 -13.59
CA LEU A 11 11.14 -9.92 -13.76
C LEU A 11 10.14 -10.47 -12.73
N GLY A 12 10.11 -11.79 -12.52
CA GLY A 12 9.29 -12.43 -11.51
C GLY A 12 9.62 -11.97 -10.08
N SER A 13 10.89 -11.72 -9.79
CA SER A 13 11.31 -11.17 -8.50
C SER A 13 10.82 -9.73 -8.30
N ILE A 14 10.88 -8.89 -9.34
CA ILE A 14 10.34 -7.53 -9.33
C ILE A 14 8.83 -7.55 -9.12
N TYR A 15 8.12 -8.42 -9.84
CA TYR A 15 6.67 -8.61 -9.69
C TYR A 15 6.29 -9.00 -8.25
N ILE A 16 6.99 -9.95 -7.63
CA ILE A 16 6.72 -10.36 -6.25
C ILE A 16 6.92 -9.20 -5.28
N LEU A 17 7.99 -8.41 -5.45
CA LEU A 17 8.24 -7.23 -4.61
C LEU A 17 7.14 -6.18 -4.81
N TYR A 18 6.71 -5.97 -6.05
CA TYR A 18 5.64 -5.02 -6.36
C TYR A 18 4.33 -5.41 -5.67
N ILE A 19 3.93 -6.68 -5.77
CA ILE A 19 2.73 -7.19 -5.08
C ILE A 19 2.84 -6.98 -3.57
N LYS A 20 3.99 -7.29 -2.96
CA LYS A 20 4.20 -7.04 -1.52
C LYS A 20 4.07 -5.57 -1.16
N ALA A 21 4.68 -4.68 -1.94
CA ALA A 21 4.57 -3.25 -1.75
C ALA A 21 3.11 -2.77 -1.87
N LYS A 22 2.38 -3.24 -2.89
CA LYS A 22 0.98 -2.88 -3.11
C LYS A 22 0.06 -3.36 -1.99
N ILE A 23 0.25 -4.59 -1.50
CA ILE A 23 -0.48 -5.11 -0.33
C ILE A 23 -0.18 -4.24 0.89
N ALA A 24 1.09 -3.99 1.20
CA ALA A 24 1.49 -3.21 2.35
C ALA A 24 0.94 -1.76 2.29
N LEU A 25 0.94 -1.14 1.11
CA LEU A 25 0.32 0.16 0.92
C LEU A 25 -1.19 0.09 1.17
N ALA A 26 -1.88 -0.88 0.56
CA ALA A 26 -3.31 -1.04 0.75
C ALA A 26 -3.69 -1.28 2.22
N GLU A 27 -2.97 -2.14 2.93
CA GLU A 27 -3.14 -2.37 4.37
C GLU A 27 -2.93 -1.09 5.18
N THR A 28 -1.89 -0.31 4.85
CA THR A 28 -1.61 0.98 5.51
C THR A 28 -2.82 1.89 5.47
N HIS A 29 -3.39 2.06 4.27
CA HIS A 29 -4.51 2.96 4.03
C HIS A 29 -5.81 2.42 4.59
N LEU A 30 -6.07 1.12 4.41
CA LEU A 30 -7.24 0.46 4.96
C LEU A 30 -7.27 0.54 6.49
N CYS A 31 -6.14 0.37 7.17
CA CYS A 31 -6.06 0.45 8.63
C CYS A 31 -6.03 1.89 9.16
N ARG A 32 -5.59 2.87 8.36
CA ARG A 32 -5.57 4.29 8.75
C ARG A 32 -6.90 4.98 8.51
N SER A 33 -7.56 4.66 7.39
CA SER A 33 -8.89 5.16 7.06
C SER A 33 -9.64 4.17 6.16
N PRO A 34 -10.36 3.21 6.77
CA PRO A 34 -11.17 2.25 6.03
C PRO A 34 -12.14 2.92 5.07
N LYS A 35 -12.76 4.02 5.50
CA LYS A 35 -13.71 4.80 4.70
C LYS A 35 -13.09 5.27 3.38
N ASN A 36 -11.95 5.97 3.46
CA ASN A 36 -11.33 6.54 2.27
C ASN A 36 -10.83 5.44 1.33
N TYR A 37 -10.34 4.33 1.87
CA TYR A 37 -9.94 3.18 1.07
C TYR A 37 -11.14 2.57 0.33
N LEU A 38 -12.21 2.19 1.06
CA LEU A 38 -13.38 1.53 0.48
C LEU A 38 -14.08 2.44 -0.55
N LYS A 39 -14.13 3.75 -0.31
CA LYS A 39 -14.64 4.73 -1.29
C LYS A 39 -13.82 4.79 -2.57
N LYS A 40 -12.48 4.84 -2.46
CA LYS A 40 -11.59 4.95 -3.62
C LYS A 40 -11.72 3.75 -4.56
N PHE A 41 -11.96 2.56 -4.02
CA PHE A 41 -12.09 1.32 -4.79
C PHE A 41 -13.54 0.89 -5.02
N GLU A 42 -14.51 1.77 -4.75
CA GLU A 42 -15.95 1.49 -4.94
C GLU A 42 -16.43 0.22 -4.21
N LEU A 43 -15.82 -0.08 -3.07
CA LEU A 43 -16.14 -1.23 -2.24
C LEU A 43 -17.21 -0.93 -1.17
N GLU A 44 -17.66 0.33 -1.05
CA GLU A 44 -18.66 0.76 -0.07
C GLU A 44 -20.00 0.03 -0.23
N GLU A 45 -20.46 -0.16 -1.47
CA GLU A 45 -21.73 -0.85 -1.76
C GLU A 45 -21.77 -2.31 -1.28
N THR A 46 -20.59 -2.91 -1.05
CA THR A 46 -20.49 -4.29 -0.54
C THR A 46 -20.59 -4.39 0.98
N THR A 47 -20.60 -3.26 1.68
CA THR A 47 -20.56 -3.22 3.14
C THR A 47 -21.91 -2.80 3.73
N ASN A 48 -22.46 -3.62 4.63
CA ASN A 48 -23.75 -3.35 5.29
C ASN A 48 -23.62 -2.44 6.54
N TYR A 49 -22.64 -1.54 6.59
CA TYR A 49 -22.33 -0.74 7.79
C TYR A 49 -21.85 0.69 7.48
N ASN A 50 -21.96 1.60 8.46
CA ASN A 50 -21.64 3.03 8.27
C ASN A 50 -20.12 3.19 8.22
N LEU A 51 -19.60 3.68 7.11
CA LEU A 51 -18.16 3.89 6.96
C LEU A 51 -17.59 4.97 7.89
N GLU A 52 -18.36 5.99 8.27
CA GLU A 52 -17.91 7.00 9.25
C GLU A 52 -17.72 6.39 10.64
N ILE A 53 -18.65 5.53 11.05
CA ILE A 53 -18.58 4.86 12.34
C ILE A 53 -17.43 3.85 12.33
N LEU A 54 -17.29 3.06 11.25
CA LEU A 54 -16.15 2.15 11.13
C LEU A 54 -14.81 2.90 11.18
N ASP A 55 -14.67 4.00 10.43
CA ASP A 55 -13.45 4.82 10.43
C ASP A 55 -13.13 5.31 11.85
N TYR A 56 -14.13 5.75 12.60
CA TYR A 56 -13.97 6.13 14.00
C TYR A 56 -13.52 4.95 14.88
N LEU A 57 -14.17 3.78 14.80
CA LEU A 57 -13.84 2.61 15.62
C LEU A 57 -12.41 2.11 15.37
N VAL A 58 -11.99 2.07 14.11
CA VAL A 58 -10.65 1.63 13.72
C VAL A 58 -9.59 2.64 14.17
N ARG A 59 -9.84 3.95 14.01
CA ARG A 59 -8.85 5.00 14.34
C ARG A 59 -8.78 5.34 15.83
N GLY A 60 -9.93 5.40 16.48
CA GLY A 60 -10.09 5.95 17.83
C GLY A 60 -10.04 4.90 18.94
N GLU A 61 -10.49 3.67 18.67
CA GLU A 61 -10.71 2.67 19.72
C GLU A 61 -9.85 1.42 19.58
N SER A 62 -9.03 1.32 18.52
CA SER A 62 -8.26 0.12 18.20
C SER A 62 -6.78 0.43 17.95
N PRO A 63 -5.97 0.62 19.02
CA PRO A 63 -4.54 0.93 18.92
C PRO A 63 -3.75 -0.02 18.01
N GLY A 64 -4.16 -1.29 17.94
CA GLY A 64 -3.54 -2.30 17.07
C GLY A 64 -3.62 -1.98 15.59
N TYR A 65 -4.66 -1.30 15.10
CA TYR A 65 -4.75 -0.91 13.68
C TYR A 65 -3.82 0.25 13.34
N ASN A 66 -3.62 1.20 14.27
CA ASN A 66 -2.63 2.26 14.09
C ASN A 66 -1.20 1.69 14.02
N GLU A 67 -0.87 0.74 14.89
CA GLU A 67 0.41 0.05 14.86
C GLU A 67 0.60 -0.76 13.58
N LEU A 68 -0.44 -1.51 13.16
CA LEU A 68 -0.41 -2.25 11.91
C LEU A 68 -0.23 -1.33 10.70
N SER A 69 -0.99 -0.23 10.63
CA SER A 69 -0.86 0.78 9.57
C SER A 69 0.58 1.29 9.47
N ARG A 70 1.21 1.61 10.60
CA ARG A 70 2.61 2.05 10.65
C ARG A 70 3.57 0.97 10.15
N LYS A 71 3.40 -0.29 10.60
CA LYS A 71 4.25 -1.41 10.15
C LYS A 71 4.11 -1.66 8.65
N SER A 72 2.89 -1.70 8.14
CA SER A 72 2.63 -1.87 6.71
C SER A 72 3.20 -0.69 5.90
N TRP A 73 3.19 0.54 6.43
CA TRP A 73 3.80 1.68 5.76
C TRP A 73 5.32 1.53 5.62
N ILE A 74 5.99 1.10 6.70
CA ILE A 74 7.44 0.83 6.68
C ILE A 74 7.75 -0.24 5.64
N LEU A 75 6.99 -1.34 5.62
CA LEU A 75 7.16 -2.41 4.64
C LEU A 75 6.98 -1.90 3.21
N PHE A 76 5.94 -1.10 2.95
CA PHE A 76 5.75 -0.47 1.65
C PHE A 76 6.98 0.33 1.23
N VAL A 77 7.45 1.25 2.07
CA VAL A 77 8.62 2.10 1.79
C VAL A 77 9.86 1.24 1.50
N LEU A 78 10.11 0.21 2.31
CA LEU A 78 11.26 -0.68 2.12
C LEU A 78 11.20 -1.45 0.80
N GLU A 79 10.03 -1.95 0.38
CA GLU A 79 9.91 -2.74 -0.85
C GLU A 79 9.87 -1.85 -2.11
N ILE A 80 9.09 -0.77 -2.11
CA ILE A 80 8.96 0.09 -3.29
C ILE A 80 10.28 0.79 -3.65
N THR A 81 11.07 1.17 -2.65
CA THR A 81 12.37 1.82 -2.88
C THR A 81 13.42 0.86 -3.46
N LYS A 82 13.33 -0.45 -3.21
CA LYS A 82 14.17 -1.45 -3.90
C LYS A 82 13.81 -1.55 -5.37
N ILE A 83 12.51 -1.57 -5.69
CA ILE A 83 12.00 -1.64 -7.08
C ILE A 83 12.43 -0.39 -7.87
N LEU A 84 12.34 0.78 -7.25
CA LEU A 84 12.66 2.10 -7.83
C LEU A 84 14.15 2.49 -7.67
N SER A 85 15.01 1.53 -7.35
CA SER A 85 16.44 1.78 -7.19
C SER A 85 17.20 1.65 -8.51
N LYS A 86 18.26 2.44 -8.64
CA LYS A 86 19.32 2.26 -9.65
C LYS A 86 20.65 1.84 -9.04
N GLY A 87 20.68 1.62 -7.72
CA GLY A 87 21.89 1.29 -6.96
C GLY A 87 22.42 -0.10 -7.31
N LYS A 88 23.74 -0.25 -7.34
CA LYS A 88 24.41 -1.54 -7.62
C LYS A 88 24.06 -2.65 -6.62
N GLY A 89 23.65 -2.28 -5.40
CA GLY A 89 23.29 -3.22 -4.32
C GLY A 89 21.91 -3.85 -4.46
N ASP A 90 20.97 -3.19 -5.14
CA ASP A 90 19.59 -3.65 -5.24
C ASP A 90 19.44 -4.66 -6.38
N LYS A 91 19.32 -5.94 -6.02
CA LYS A 91 19.33 -7.04 -6.98
C LYS A 91 18.08 -7.09 -7.86
N PHE A 92 16.97 -6.51 -7.41
CA PHE A 92 15.63 -6.71 -7.95
C PHE A 92 14.94 -5.37 -8.26
N SER A 93 15.59 -4.52 -9.06
CA SER A 93 15.07 -3.20 -9.43
C SER A 93 14.77 -3.08 -10.93
N ILE A 94 13.81 -2.22 -11.27
CA ILE A 94 13.45 -1.92 -12.65
C ILE A 94 14.63 -1.28 -13.38
N GLY A 95 15.36 -0.37 -12.74
CA GLY A 95 16.55 0.24 -13.33
C GLY A 95 17.65 -0.77 -13.68
N LYS A 96 17.79 -1.83 -12.87
CA LYS A 96 18.73 -2.92 -13.17
C LYS A 96 18.24 -3.78 -14.33
N PHE A 97 16.95 -4.11 -14.36
CA PHE A 97 16.33 -4.85 -15.47
C PHE A 97 16.50 -4.09 -16.80
N TYR A 98 16.20 -2.80 -16.80
CA TYR A 98 16.42 -1.90 -17.93
C TYR A 98 17.87 -1.93 -18.44
N ASN A 99 18.85 -1.79 -17.53
CA ASN A 99 20.27 -1.80 -17.92
C ASN A 99 20.68 -3.14 -18.55
N LYS A 100 20.18 -4.26 -18.03
CA LYS A 100 20.49 -5.59 -18.58
C LYS A 100 19.96 -5.78 -20.00
N LEU A 101 18.78 -5.24 -20.30
CA LEU A 101 18.25 -5.20 -21.66
C LEU A 101 19.08 -4.26 -22.55
N LEU A 102 19.35 -3.04 -22.08
CA LEU A 102 20.10 -2.03 -22.82
C LEU A 102 21.50 -2.52 -23.25
N TYR A 103 22.21 -3.20 -22.34
CA TYR A 103 23.55 -3.74 -22.59
C TYR A 103 23.54 -5.15 -23.18
N LYS A 104 22.36 -5.66 -23.58
CA LYS A 104 22.19 -7.00 -24.20
C LYS A 104 22.72 -8.15 -23.34
N GLU A 105 22.66 -7.99 -22.01
CA GLU A 105 22.89 -9.10 -21.08
C GLU A 105 21.71 -10.07 -21.06
N PHE A 106 20.52 -9.60 -21.40
CA PHE A 106 19.34 -10.41 -21.70
C PHE A 106 19.08 -10.40 -23.20
N MET A 107 18.70 -11.55 -23.75
CA MET A 107 18.45 -11.76 -25.18
C MET A 107 16.99 -11.50 -25.59
N ASP A 108 16.16 -10.97 -24.68
CA ASP A 108 14.75 -10.67 -24.94
C ASP A 108 14.54 -9.41 -25.78
N ASN A 109 13.54 -9.44 -26.65
CA ASN A 109 13.16 -8.32 -27.53
C ASN A 109 12.17 -7.35 -26.86
N ILE A 110 12.42 -6.97 -25.60
CA ILE A 110 11.56 -6.01 -24.88
C ILE A 110 11.99 -4.58 -25.25
N PRO A 111 11.10 -3.76 -25.84
CA PRO A 111 11.44 -2.39 -26.19
C PRO A 111 11.70 -1.54 -24.95
N LEU A 112 12.81 -0.82 -24.94
CA LEU A 112 13.20 0.03 -23.80
C LEU A 112 12.22 1.18 -23.52
N ASP A 113 11.39 1.54 -24.51
CA ASP A 113 10.36 2.57 -24.36
C ASP A 113 9.29 2.23 -23.32
N CYS A 114 9.05 0.95 -23.01
CA CYS A 114 8.09 0.59 -21.97
C CYS A 114 8.54 0.99 -20.56
N PHE A 115 9.82 1.32 -20.38
CA PHE A 115 10.38 1.78 -19.12
C PHE A 115 10.35 3.30 -18.96
N ARG A 116 10.03 4.06 -20.02
CA ARG A 116 10.30 5.50 -20.11
C ARG A 116 9.82 6.29 -18.90
N GLU A 117 8.55 6.15 -18.54
CA GLU A 117 7.92 6.91 -17.44
C GLU A 117 8.51 6.53 -16.09
N VAL A 118 8.65 5.24 -15.80
CA VAL A 118 9.26 4.78 -14.55
C VAL A 118 10.74 5.16 -14.45
N MET A 119 11.47 5.15 -15.56
CA MET A 119 12.87 5.59 -15.58
C MET A 119 13.01 7.09 -15.33
N GLN A 120 12.11 7.92 -15.88
CA GLN A 120 12.06 9.36 -15.55
C GLN A 120 11.86 9.58 -14.04
N ILE A 121 10.95 8.81 -13.43
CA ILE A 121 10.68 8.85 -11.98
C ILE A 121 11.91 8.41 -11.17
N ILE A 122 12.60 7.35 -11.58
CA ILE A 122 13.80 6.83 -10.89
C ILE A 122 14.97 7.83 -10.99
N GLU A 123 15.09 8.49 -12.13
CA GLU A 123 16.18 9.43 -12.45
C GLU A 123 15.92 10.85 -11.96
N ASP A 124 14.72 11.13 -11.42
CA ASP A 124 14.36 12.45 -10.91
C ASP A 124 15.31 12.89 -9.78
N LYS A 125 15.97 14.02 -10.03
CA LYS A 125 16.90 14.67 -9.09
C LYS A 125 16.23 15.67 -8.17
N ASN A 126 14.94 15.96 -8.36
CA ASN A 126 14.19 16.87 -7.51
C ASN A 126 14.12 16.28 -6.08
N PRO A 127 14.68 16.96 -5.05
CA PRO A 127 14.62 16.48 -3.67
C PRO A 127 13.20 16.28 -3.14
N ASP A 128 12.23 17.05 -3.66
CA ASP A 128 10.84 17.00 -3.23
C ASP A 128 10.02 15.91 -3.95
N SER A 129 10.62 15.22 -4.92
CA SER A 129 9.97 14.11 -5.61
C SER A 129 9.55 13.02 -4.62
N VAL A 130 8.46 12.33 -4.95
CA VAL A 130 7.92 11.23 -4.12
C VAL A 130 8.99 10.17 -3.87
N VAL A 131 9.78 9.83 -4.90
CA VAL A 131 10.84 8.82 -4.81
C VAL A 131 11.96 9.26 -3.88
N ASN A 132 12.40 10.53 -3.95
CA ASN A 132 13.47 10.99 -3.06
C ASN A 132 13.00 11.11 -1.61
N ARG A 133 11.76 11.55 -1.37
CA ARG A 133 11.14 11.48 -0.03
C ARG A 133 11.08 10.03 0.48
N LEU A 134 10.68 9.06 -0.34
CA LEU A 134 10.66 7.64 0.04
C LEU A 134 12.07 7.09 0.34
N LYS A 135 13.10 7.47 -0.42
CA LYS A 135 14.50 7.09 -0.14
C LYS A 135 14.97 7.63 1.20
N ILE A 136 14.68 8.90 1.51
CA ILE A 136 15.00 9.50 2.81
C ILE A 136 14.30 8.73 3.94
N LEU A 137 13.02 8.37 3.78
CA LEU A 137 12.29 7.56 4.76
C LEU A 137 12.93 6.17 4.94
N ARG A 138 13.29 5.49 3.85
CA ARG A 138 13.96 4.20 3.88
C ARG A 138 15.29 4.27 4.65
N ASP A 139 16.11 5.27 4.34
CA ASP A 139 17.43 5.42 4.96
C ASP A 139 17.29 5.67 6.47
N LYS A 140 16.25 6.40 6.89
CA LYS A 140 15.90 6.56 8.32
C LYS A 140 15.46 5.24 8.97
N PHE A 141 14.68 4.40 8.28
CA PHE A 141 14.32 3.08 8.81
C PHE A 141 15.53 2.17 8.99
N TYR A 142 16.55 2.30 8.13
CA TYR A 142 17.81 1.57 8.26
C TYR A 142 18.79 2.18 9.28
N ALA A 143 18.70 3.47 9.58
CA ALA A 143 19.66 4.18 10.44
C ALA A 143 19.49 3.92 11.96
N HIS A 144 18.48 3.15 12.40
CA HIS A 144 18.28 2.60 13.76
C HIS A 144 18.13 3.61 14.93
N SER A 145 16.92 3.73 15.49
CA SER A 145 16.57 3.64 16.93
C SER A 145 15.07 3.94 17.06
N ASP A 146 14.34 3.28 17.96
CA ASP A 146 12.88 3.50 18.12
C ASP A 146 12.55 4.99 18.38
N ALA A 147 13.47 5.74 18.97
CA ALA A 147 13.33 7.16 19.29
C ALA A 147 13.38 8.10 18.06
N ASP A 148 14.16 7.77 17.03
CA ASP A 148 14.24 8.59 15.80
C ASP A 148 13.03 8.39 14.89
N MET A 149 12.40 7.22 15.02
CA MET A 149 11.19 6.81 14.34
C MET A 149 9.94 7.57 14.84
N GLU A 150 9.93 8.05 16.08
CA GLU A 150 8.85 8.88 16.66
C GLU A 150 8.90 10.35 16.23
N ARG A 151 10.07 10.84 15.79
CA ARG A 151 10.28 12.25 15.38
C ARG A 151 9.97 12.51 13.91
N MET A 152 9.52 11.52 13.16
CA MET A 152 9.15 11.70 11.75
C MET A 152 7.89 12.57 11.67
N THR A 153 8.03 13.81 11.20
CA THR A 153 6.89 14.71 11.02
C THR A 153 6.08 14.32 9.78
N ASP A 154 4.76 14.42 9.86
CA ASP A 154 3.82 14.09 8.77
C ASP A 154 4.16 14.81 7.44
N ALA A 155 4.79 15.98 7.51
CA ALA A 155 5.17 16.78 6.33
C ALA A 155 6.26 16.14 5.44
N MET A 156 7.06 15.20 5.97
CA MET A 156 8.06 14.48 5.17
C MET A 156 7.49 13.26 4.46
N PHE A 157 6.26 12.85 4.78
CA PHE A 157 5.65 11.67 4.19
C PHE A 157 4.90 12.03 2.91
N PRO A 158 5.11 11.30 1.81
CA PRO A 158 4.26 11.44 0.66
C PRO A 158 2.82 11.06 1.00
N THR A 159 1.87 11.78 0.42
CA THR A 159 0.44 11.54 0.58
C THR A 159 0.04 10.22 -0.06
N PHE A 160 -1.11 9.67 0.36
CA PHE A 160 -1.70 8.48 -0.26
C PHE A 160 -1.81 8.59 -1.78
N ASN A 161 -2.29 9.72 -2.28
CA ASN A 161 -2.52 9.91 -3.71
C ASN A 161 -1.20 9.95 -4.48
N GLU A 162 -0.18 10.60 -3.92
CA GLU A 162 1.16 10.63 -4.51
C GLU A 162 1.77 9.23 -4.60
N VAL A 163 1.74 8.44 -3.52
CA VAL A 163 2.31 7.08 -3.56
C VAL A 163 1.47 6.11 -4.38
N TRP A 164 0.14 6.28 -4.42
CA TRP A 164 -0.71 5.41 -5.24
C TRP A 164 -0.49 5.68 -6.72
N SER A 165 -0.40 6.95 -7.14
CA SER A 165 -0.05 7.29 -8.52
C SER A 165 1.34 6.79 -8.90
N LEU A 166 2.31 6.83 -7.99
CA LEU A 166 3.61 6.20 -8.19
C LEU A 166 3.47 4.69 -8.44
N MET A 167 2.63 4.00 -7.67
CA MET A 167 2.36 2.57 -7.84
C MET A 167 1.68 2.25 -9.17
N ASP A 168 0.79 3.13 -9.65
CA ASP A 168 0.12 3.00 -10.95
C ASP A 168 1.15 3.07 -12.10
N ASN A 169 2.10 4.01 -12.05
CA ASN A 169 3.19 4.08 -13.04
C ASN A 169 4.04 2.79 -13.08
N VAL A 170 4.33 2.22 -11.90
CA VAL A 170 5.09 0.96 -11.80
C VAL A 170 4.28 -0.22 -12.33
N GLU A 171 2.97 -0.26 -12.04
CA GLU A 171 2.02 -1.25 -12.56
C GLU A 171 2.00 -1.24 -14.09
N GLU A 172 1.83 -0.06 -14.68
CA GLU A 172 1.75 0.11 -16.14
C GLU A 172 3.04 -0.35 -16.83
N CYS A 173 4.20 -0.02 -16.26
CA CYS A 173 5.50 -0.51 -16.73
C CYS A 173 5.58 -2.05 -16.67
N LEU A 174 5.21 -2.67 -15.56
CA LEU A 174 5.20 -4.13 -15.44
C LEU A 174 4.24 -4.77 -16.44
N MET A 175 3.01 -4.26 -16.55
CA MET A 175 2.04 -4.75 -17.54
C MET A 175 2.57 -4.63 -18.96
N ALA A 176 3.25 -3.53 -19.30
CA ALA A 176 3.84 -3.33 -20.60
C ALA A 176 4.96 -4.34 -20.89
N ILE A 177 5.80 -4.68 -19.90
CA ILE A 177 6.85 -5.70 -20.03
C ILE A 177 6.22 -7.09 -20.21
N TYR A 178 5.24 -7.45 -19.37
CA TYR A 178 4.63 -8.79 -19.38
C TYR A 178 3.84 -9.10 -20.66
N LYS A 179 3.34 -8.08 -21.37
CA LYS A 179 2.75 -8.25 -22.72
C LYS A 179 3.68 -8.93 -23.72
N TYR A 180 5.00 -8.79 -23.58
CA TYR A 180 5.99 -9.43 -24.48
C TYR A 180 6.22 -10.91 -24.17
N TYR A 181 5.72 -11.39 -23.03
CA TYR A 181 5.83 -12.79 -22.61
C TYR A 181 4.55 -13.58 -22.84
N ASP A 182 3.56 -13.00 -23.53
CA ASP A 182 2.21 -13.57 -23.71
C ASP A 182 1.59 -14.04 -22.39
N SER A 183 1.96 -13.35 -21.30
CA SER A 183 1.54 -13.69 -19.95
C SER A 183 0.83 -12.52 -19.31
N GLY A 184 -0.39 -12.76 -18.88
CA GLY A 184 -1.10 -11.85 -18.00
C GLY A 184 -0.52 -11.91 -16.59
N ILE A 185 -0.48 -10.79 -15.91
CA ILE A 185 -0.19 -10.71 -14.48
C ILE A 185 -1.42 -10.28 -13.71
N ASN A 186 -1.64 -10.89 -12.55
CA ASN A 186 -2.71 -10.49 -11.65
C ASN A 186 -2.13 -9.58 -10.56
N LEU A 187 -2.39 -8.29 -10.68
CA LEU A 187 -1.95 -7.25 -9.75
C LEU A 187 -3.05 -6.83 -8.76
N ASP A 188 -4.19 -7.53 -8.75
CA ASP A 188 -5.26 -7.28 -7.78
C ASP A 188 -4.86 -7.77 -6.39
N VAL A 189 -4.94 -6.85 -5.43
CA VAL A 189 -4.62 -7.09 -4.03
C VAL A 189 -5.87 -7.23 -3.15
N ASN A 190 -7.06 -6.91 -3.65
CA ASN A 190 -8.28 -6.86 -2.85
C ASN A 190 -8.62 -8.21 -2.23
N ARG A 191 -8.32 -9.31 -2.92
CA ARG A 191 -8.46 -10.68 -2.37
C ARG A 191 -7.68 -10.90 -1.07
N PHE A 192 -6.51 -10.27 -0.90
CA PHE A 192 -5.71 -10.37 0.31
C PHE A 192 -6.29 -9.54 1.45
N LEU A 193 -7.12 -8.54 1.11
CA LEU A 193 -7.67 -7.59 2.06
C LEU A 193 -9.06 -7.98 2.58
N GLN A 194 -9.69 -8.99 1.96
CA GLN A 194 -10.98 -9.53 2.39
C GLN A 194 -11.00 -9.94 3.87
N LYS A 195 -9.86 -10.40 4.40
CA LYS A 195 -9.75 -10.72 5.83
C LYS A 195 -9.97 -9.48 6.70
N TYR A 196 -9.41 -8.33 6.32
CA TYR A 196 -9.58 -7.08 7.07
C TYR A 196 -11.04 -6.62 7.06
N ILE A 197 -11.71 -6.71 5.91
CA ILE A 197 -13.13 -6.36 5.78
C ILE A 197 -13.98 -7.20 6.75
N ARG A 198 -13.75 -8.52 6.81
CA ARG A 198 -14.45 -9.40 7.76
C ARG A 198 -14.14 -9.06 9.23
N GLU A 199 -12.91 -8.69 9.54
CA GLU A 199 -12.56 -8.24 10.90
C GLU A 199 -13.23 -6.91 11.25
N PHE A 200 -13.37 -6.00 10.30
CA PHE A 200 -14.11 -4.75 10.48
C PHE A 200 -15.59 -5.00 10.74
N GLU A 201 -16.23 -5.92 10.03
CA GLU A 201 -17.60 -6.36 10.31
C GLU A 201 -17.75 -6.88 11.74
N ARG A 202 -16.83 -7.74 12.17
CA ARG A 202 -16.83 -8.29 13.53
C ARG A 202 -16.65 -7.21 14.59
N LEU A 203 -15.71 -6.30 14.36
CA LEU A 203 -15.46 -5.17 15.25
C LEU A 203 -16.72 -4.30 15.37
N TYR A 204 -17.33 -3.97 14.24
CA TYR A 204 -18.55 -3.17 14.17
C TYR A 204 -19.67 -3.81 14.99
N GLN A 205 -19.95 -5.10 14.74
CA GLN A 205 -20.98 -5.86 15.46
C GLN A 205 -20.69 -5.96 16.97
N PHE A 206 -19.43 -6.17 17.36
CA PHE A 206 -19.04 -6.20 18.77
C PHE A 206 -19.39 -4.88 19.47
N PHE A 207 -19.02 -3.75 18.87
CA PHE A 207 -19.34 -2.43 19.42
C PHE A 207 -20.84 -2.10 19.38
N GLN A 208 -21.58 -2.68 18.44
CA GLN A 208 -23.04 -2.55 18.41
C GLN A 208 -23.71 -3.24 19.60
N VAL A 209 -23.20 -4.37 20.08
CA VAL A 209 -23.87 -5.13 21.16
C VAL A 209 -23.24 -4.93 22.54
N THR A 210 -22.03 -4.36 22.62
CA THR A 210 -21.31 -4.17 23.88
C THR A 210 -22.13 -3.43 24.93
N THR A 211 -22.03 -3.86 26.18
CA THR A 211 -22.66 -3.21 27.35
C THR A 211 -21.63 -2.51 28.23
N ASP A 212 -20.37 -2.43 27.80
CA ASP A 212 -19.33 -1.72 28.54
C ASP A 212 -19.67 -0.22 28.60
N PHE A 213 -19.84 0.29 29.82
CA PHE A 213 -20.22 1.68 30.06
C PHE A 213 -19.20 2.69 29.50
N ARG A 214 -17.90 2.41 29.59
CA ARG A 214 -16.85 3.32 29.10
C ARG A 214 -16.85 3.39 27.58
N VAL A 215 -17.10 2.26 26.92
CA VAL A 215 -17.19 2.18 25.47
C VAL A 215 -18.46 2.85 24.96
N THR A 216 -19.61 2.53 25.56
CA THR A 216 -20.90 3.12 25.19
C THR A 216 -20.94 4.63 25.43
N TYR A 217 -20.36 5.11 26.54
CA TYR A 217 -20.21 6.54 26.81
C TYR A 217 -19.38 7.26 25.74
N ARG A 218 -18.23 6.70 25.35
CA ARG A 218 -17.37 7.28 24.30
C ARG A 218 -18.06 7.31 22.94
N LEU A 219 -18.75 6.22 22.58
CA LEU A 219 -19.54 6.16 21.34
C LEU A 219 -20.66 7.21 21.33
N LYS A 220 -21.40 7.38 22.44
CA LYS A 220 -22.42 8.44 22.56
C LYS A 220 -21.85 9.83 22.45
N GLN A 221 -20.71 10.11 23.10
CA GLN A 221 -20.05 11.41 22.96
C GLN A 221 -19.65 11.70 21.51
N LYS A 222 -19.21 10.69 20.77
CA LYS A 222 -18.76 10.85 19.39
C LYS A 222 -19.91 10.97 18.39
N LEU A 223 -20.92 10.11 18.52
CA LEU A 223 -22.02 9.98 17.55
C LEU A 223 -23.24 10.85 17.89
N GLY A 224 -23.31 11.37 19.13
CA GLY A 224 -24.54 11.92 19.69
C GLY A 224 -25.54 10.82 20.05
N ASP A 225 -26.58 11.16 20.81
CA ASP A 225 -27.58 10.18 21.26
C ASP A 225 -28.36 9.56 20.09
N SER A 226 -28.76 10.36 19.10
CA SER A 226 -29.47 9.88 17.91
C SER A 226 -28.58 9.01 17.02
N GLY A 227 -27.33 9.42 16.77
CA GLY A 227 -26.37 8.63 15.99
C GLY A 227 -25.99 7.33 16.68
N TYR A 228 -25.91 7.34 18.02
CA TYR A 228 -25.65 6.14 18.80
C TYR A 228 -26.84 5.16 18.78
N LEU A 229 -28.08 5.65 18.87
CA LEU A 229 -29.26 4.79 18.75
C LEU A 229 -29.35 4.15 17.36
N ALA A 230 -29.16 4.93 16.29
CA ALA A 230 -29.12 4.41 14.91
C ALA A 230 -28.03 3.34 14.74
N PHE A 231 -26.85 3.56 15.31
CA PHE A 231 -25.76 2.59 15.35
C PHE A 231 -26.17 1.28 16.06
N ARG A 232 -26.84 1.37 17.21
CA ARG A 232 -27.28 0.21 18.02
C ARG A 232 -28.37 -0.61 17.33
N GLU A 233 -29.29 0.07 16.66
CA GLU A 233 -30.47 -0.55 16.02
C GLU A 233 -30.17 -1.09 14.62
N ASN A 234 -28.92 -0.92 14.14
CA ASN A 234 -28.50 -1.30 12.79
C ASN A 234 -29.36 -0.64 11.70
N ILE A 235 -29.87 0.55 11.99
CA ILE A 235 -30.70 1.31 11.06
C ILE A 235 -29.75 1.99 10.07
N PHE A 236 -29.40 1.25 9.02
CA PHE A 236 -29.16 1.86 7.72
C PHE A 236 -30.50 2.01 7.02
N LEU A 237 -30.92 3.27 6.90
CA LEU A 237 -31.61 3.74 5.70
C LEU A 237 -30.54 4.07 4.65
#